data_AF-A0A397C8T7-F1
#
_entry.id   AF-A0A397C8T7-F1
#
_cell.length_a   1.000
_cell.length_b   1.000
_cell.length_c   1.000
_cell.angle_alpha   90.00
_cell.angle_beta   90.00
_cell.angle_gamma   90.00
#
_symmetry.space_group_name_H-M   'P 1'
#
loop_
_entity.id
_entity.type
_entity.pdbx_description
1 polymer ?
#
loop_
_entity_poly.entity_id
_entity_poly.type
_entity_poly.pdbx_seq_one_letter_code
_entity_poly.pdbx_strand_id
1 'polypeptide(L)'
;MHEILDTMVQQDWDLSTALSVDSLQVHLDAITPVILAHTLGGFSQPSATDDAFTLSPTKVAAFQATALFEERNEWPVAAFMEQWGFRVPDGVPIDLSLLRGIAILRGDASSVVYFPQSRLSIDPKTRFHEMFAFQPKWTLAQLEPYLEYVSCPSQLVTGKLTQASLLLKYTRASRVLHSPDRLYSKR
;
A
#
# COMPACT_ATOMS: atom_id res chain seq x y z
N MET A 1 -7.41 -10.55 9.66
CA MET A 1 -8.04 -9.44 8.91
C MET A 1 -9.18 -9.95 8.03
N HIS A 2 -8.96 -10.94 7.16
CA HIS A 2 -10.04 -11.54 6.36
C HIS A 2 -11.24 -11.96 7.21
N GLU A 3 -11.00 -12.77 8.26
CA GLU A 3 -12.05 -13.18 9.21
C GLU A 3 -12.75 -12.02 9.93
N ILE A 4 -12.05 -10.90 10.16
CA ILE A 4 -12.65 -9.71 10.78
C ILE A 4 -13.62 -9.06 9.79
N LEU A 5 -13.22 -8.93 8.53
CA LEU A 5 -14.08 -8.37 7.48
C LEU A 5 -15.29 -9.28 7.22
N ASP A 6 -15.10 -10.60 7.18
CA ASP A 6 -16.20 -11.56 7.02
C ASP A 6 -17.21 -11.44 8.16
N THR A 7 -16.75 -11.36 9.41
CA THR A 7 -17.62 -11.14 10.58
C THR A 7 -18.35 -9.82 10.48
N MET A 8 -17.69 -8.74 10.04
CA MET A 8 -18.35 -7.44 9.85
C MET A 8 -19.47 -7.53 8.83
N VAL A 9 -19.25 -8.22 7.70
CA VAL A 9 -20.30 -8.43 6.70
C VAL A 9 -21.44 -9.29 7.26
N GLN A 10 -21.13 -10.34 8.03
CA GLN A 10 -22.15 -11.20 8.66
C GLN A 10 -23.01 -10.49 9.70
N GLN A 11 -22.44 -9.47 10.37
CA GLN A 11 -23.13 -8.69 11.40
C GLN A 11 -23.69 -7.35 10.88
N ASP A 12 -23.62 -7.11 9.57
CA ASP A 12 -24.01 -5.85 8.92
C ASP A 12 -23.33 -4.61 9.56
N TRP A 13 -22.05 -4.74 9.93
CA TRP A 13 -21.26 -3.66 10.53
C TRP A 13 -20.55 -2.82 9.45
N ASP A 14 -20.78 -1.52 9.48
CA ASP A 14 -20.06 -0.56 8.64
C ASP A 14 -18.62 -0.34 9.11
N LEU A 15 -17.75 0.11 8.21
CA LEU A 15 -16.35 0.47 8.53
C LEU A 15 -16.22 1.64 9.51
N SER A 16 -17.26 2.48 9.62
CA SER A 16 -17.35 3.56 10.61
C SER A 16 -17.71 3.07 12.01
N THR A 17 -18.12 1.80 12.15
CA THR A 17 -18.49 1.22 13.44
C THR A 17 -17.26 1.13 14.34
N ALA A 18 -17.42 1.58 15.59
CA ALA A 18 -16.41 1.39 16.62
C ALA A 18 -16.37 -0.09 17.03
N LEU A 19 -15.26 -0.76 16.71
CA LEU A 19 -15.00 -2.15 17.06
C LEU A 19 -14.19 -2.19 18.34
N SER A 20 -14.58 -3.05 19.28
CA SER A 20 -13.75 -3.43 20.42
C SER A 20 -13.26 -4.87 20.24
N VAL A 21 -12.16 -5.20 20.91
CA VAL A 21 -11.63 -6.57 20.91
C VAL A 21 -12.68 -7.54 21.45
N ASP A 22 -13.37 -7.16 22.53
CA ASP A 22 -14.41 -8.00 23.15
C ASP A 22 -15.58 -8.30 22.20
N SER A 23 -16.05 -7.31 21.43
CA SER A 23 -17.15 -7.50 20.48
C SER A 23 -16.79 -8.48 19.35
N LEU A 24 -15.53 -8.47 18.91
CA LEU A 24 -15.02 -9.40 17.91
C LEU A 24 -14.70 -10.78 18.51
N GLN A 25 -14.24 -10.83 19.76
CA GLN A 25 -13.92 -12.05 20.48
C GLN A 25 -15.12 -13.02 20.51
N VAL A 26 -16.34 -12.50 20.74
CA VAL A 26 -17.60 -13.27 20.78
C VAL A 26 -17.88 -14.03 19.48
N HIS A 27 -17.40 -13.51 18.35
CA HIS A 27 -17.61 -14.10 17.02
C HIS A 27 -16.39 -14.89 16.53
N LEU A 28 -15.20 -14.56 17.06
CA LEU A 28 -13.91 -15.10 16.64
C LEU A 28 -13.21 -15.78 17.82
N ASP A 29 -13.89 -16.72 18.49
CA ASP A 29 -13.39 -17.45 19.67
C ASP A 29 -12.05 -18.16 19.42
N ALA A 30 -11.77 -18.54 18.16
CA ALA A 30 -10.54 -19.20 17.76
C ALA A 30 -9.32 -18.24 17.72
N ILE A 31 -9.54 -16.92 17.63
CA ILE A 31 -8.48 -15.92 17.53
C ILE A 31 -8.18 -15.33 18.91
N THR A 32 -6.91 -15.32 19.28
CA THR A 32 -6.44 -14.73 20.54
C THR A 32 -6.68 -13.21 20.57
N PRO A 33 -7.12 -12.62 21.70
CA PRO A 33 -7.39 -11.19 21.80
C PRO A 33 -6.18 -10.32 21.41
N VAL A 34 -4.97 -10.79 21.67
CA VAL A 34 -3.72 -10.11 21.30
C VAL A 34 -3.58 -9.94 19.79
N ILE A 35 -3.97 -10.96 19.01
CA ILE A 35 -3.91 -10.91 17.54
C ILE A 35 -4.99 -9.95 17.02
N LEU A 36 -6.19 -9.97 17.61
CA LEU A 36 -7.26 -9.03 17.28
C LEU A 36 -6.82 -7.59 17.56
N ALA A 37 -6.30 -7.29 18.75
CA ALA A 37 -5.80 -5.96 19.10
C ALA A 37 -4.68 -5.50 18.15
N HIS A 38 -3.73 -6.39 17.83
CA HIS A 38 -2.63 -6.06 16.92
C HIS A 38 -3.13 -5.79 15.49
N THR A 39 -4.02 -6.64 14.97
CA THR A 39 -4.59 -6.46 13.63
C THR A 39 -5.45 -5.20 13.55
N LEU A 40 -6.32 -4.96 14.53
CA LEU A 40 -7.10 -3.72 14.62
C LEU A 40 -6.18 -2.49 14.70
N GLY A 41 -5.15 -2.51 15.55
CA GLY A 41 -4.19 -1.40 15.62
C GLY A 41 -3.49 -1.11 14.29
N GLY A 42 -3.18 -2.16 13.51
CA GLY A 42 -2.60 -2.02 12.18
C GLY A 42 -3.55 -1.40 11.15
N PHE A 43 -4.83 -1.79 11.16
CA PHE A 43 -5.83 -1.40 10.16
C PHE A 43 -6.74 -0.23 10.55
N SER A 44 -6.67 0.23 11.80
CA SER A 44 -7.49 1.35 12.29
C SER A 44 -6.89 2.71 11.98
N GLN A 45 -7.76 3.72 11.97
CA GLN A 45 -7.36 5.12 11.99
C GLN A 45 -7.15 5.60 13.44
N PRO A 46 -6.31 6.63 13.68
CA PRO A 46 -6.10 7.17 15.02
C PRO A 46 -7.44 7.68 15.57
N SER A 47 -7.91 7.06 16.65
CA SER A 47 -9.11 7.48 17.38
C SER A 47 -8.70 8.19 18.67
N ALA A 48 -9.57 9.08 19.17
CA ALA A 48 -9.35 9.78 20.44
C ALA A 48 -9.62 8.87 21.66
N THR A 49 -10.28 7.73 21.45
CA THR A 49 -10.64 6.75 22.49
C THR A 49 -9.73 5.53 22.39
N ASP A 50 -9.06 5.17 23.49
CA ASP A 50 -8.10 4.05 23.53
C ASP A 50 -8.78 2.66 23.39
N ASP A 51 -10.07 2.58 23.74
CA ASP A 51 -10.81 1.31 23.81
C ASP A 51 -11.61 0.95 22.54
N ALA A 52 -11.62 1.82 21.52
CA ALA A 52 -12.42 1.63 20.32
C ALA A 52 -11.60 1.83 19.04
N PHE A 53 -11.65 0.83 18.17
CA PHE A 53 -10.97 0.78 16.89
C PHE A 53 -11.95 1.09 15.76
N THR A 54 -11.62 2.08 14.93
CA THR A 54 -12.37 2.34 13.69
C THR A 54 -11.47 2.02 12.52
N LEU A 55 -11.92 1.10 11.66
CA LEU A 55 -11.12 0.68 10.51
C LEU A 55 -10.90 1.84 9.54
N SER A 56 -9.68 1.93 9.00
CA SER A 56 -9.35 2.91 7.99
C SER A 56 -9.75 2.38 6.61
N PRO A 57 -10.67 3.06 5.89
CA PRO A 57 -11.11 2.63 4.56
C PRO A 57 -9.94 2.42 3.59
N THR A 58 -8.93 3.30 3.65
CA THR A 58 -7.75 3.24 2.78
C THR A 58 -6.88 2.02 3.06
N LYS A 59 -6.69 1.65 4.34
CA LYS A 59 -5.92 0.46 4.73
C LYS A 59 -6.67 -0.83 4.37
N VAL A 60 -7.99 -0.85 4.52
CA VAL A 60 -8.83 -2.00 4.11
C VAL A 60 -8.79 -2.17 2.59
N ALA A 61 -8.94 -1.08 1.83
CA ALA A 61 -8.81 -1.11 0.38
C ALA A 61 -7.45 -1.66 -0.06
N ALA A 62 -6.35 -1.14 0.52
CA ALA A 62 -5.00 -1.60 0.25
C ALA A 62 -4.79 -3.09 0.58
N PHE A 63 -5.38 -3.59 1.68
CA PHE A 63 -5.35 -5.01 2.04
C PHE A 63 -6.03 -5.88 0.98
N GLN A 64 -7.25 -5.51 0.57
CA GLN A 64 -7.98 -6.26 -0.47
C GLN A 64 -7.28 -6.21 -1.83
N ALA A 65 -6.68 -5.06 -2.19
CA ALA A 65 -5.85 -4.96 -3.38
C ALA A 65 -4.67 -5.94 -3.34
N THR A 66 -3.99 -6.01 -2.18
CA THR A 66 -2.85 -6.90 -1.98
C THR A 66 -3.26 -8.37 -2.13
N ALA A 67 -4.41 -8.75 -1.56
CA ALA A 67 -4.96 -10.11 -1.72
C ALA A 67 -5.21 -10.46 -3.20
N LEU A 68 -5.79 -9.55 -3.99
CA LEU A 68 -5.99 -9.76 -5.44
C LEU A 68 -4.66 -9.89 -6.20
N PHE A 69 -3.64 -9.14 -5.79
CA PHE A 69 -2.32 -9.24 -6.39
C PHE A 69 -1.57 -10.53 -6.04
N GLU A 70 -1.89 -11.14 -4.89
CA GLU A 70 -1.36 -12.46 -4.52
C GLU A 70 -1.98 -13.58 -5.36
N GLU A 71 -3.25 -13.44 -5.77
CA GLU A 71 -3.89 -14.36 -6.71
C GLU A 71 -3.29 -14.24 -8.12
N ARG A 72 -2.99 -13.01 -8.55
CA ARG A 72 -2.36 -12.74 -9.86
C ARG A 72 -1.54 -11.45 -9.82
N ASN A 73 -0.29 -11.55 -10.28
CA ASN A 73 0.70 -10.47 -10.17
C ASN A 73 0.49 -9.29 -11.15
N GLU A 74 -0.26 -9.47 -12.23
CA GLU A 74 -0.51 -8.42 -13.24
C GLU A 74 -1.94 -8.51 -13.77
N TRP A 75 -2.65 -7.38 -13.76
CA TRP A 75 -4.04 -7.28 -14.18
C TRP A 75 -4.24 -6.13 -15.18
N PRO A 76 -5.15 -6.26 -16.16
CA PRO A 76 -5.68 -5.09 -16.86
C PRO A 76 -6.37 -4.15 -15.87
N VAL A 77 -6.14 -2.84 -15.98
CA VAL A 77 -6.65 -1.87 -14.98
C VAL A 77 -8.16 -1.95 -14.81
N ALA A 78 -8.93 -2.03 -15.89
CA ALA A 78 -10.38 -2.12 -15.83
C ALA A 78 -10.86 -3.37 -15.06
N ALA A 79 -10.29 -4.53 -15.37
CA ALA A 79 -10.63 -5.79 -14.70
C ALA A 79 -10.20 -5.79 -13.23
N PHE A 80 -9.04 -5.17 -12.91
CA PHE A 80 -8.59 -5.03 -11.54
C PHE A 80 -9.54 -4.16 -10.71
N MET A 81 -9.91 -2.99 -11.22
CA MET A 81 -10.80 -2.06 -10.51
C MET A 81 -12.18 -2.67 -10.26
N GLU A 82 -12.70 -3.44 -11.21
CA GLU A 82 -13.96 -4.18 -11.05
C GLU A 82 -13.86 -5.25 -9.96
N GLN A 83 -12.85 -6.12 -10.00
CA GLN A 83 -12.64 -7.17 -8.99
C GLN A 83 -12.35 -6.59 -7.60
N TRP A 84 -11.60 -5.51 -7.55
CA TRP A 84 -11.30 -4.80 -6.31
C TRP A 84 -12.57 -4.14 -5.74
N GLY A 85 -13.42 -3.59 -6.62
CA GLY A 85 -14.79 -3.17 -6.31
C GLY A 85 -15.59 -4.20 -5.52
N PHE A 86 -15.62 -5.44 -5.99
CA PHE A 86 -16.39 -6.51 -5.34
C PHE A 86 -15.81 -6.99 -4.01
N ARG A 87 -14.52 -6.77 -3.75
CA ARG A 87 -13.84 -7.23 -2.52
C ARG A 87 -13.89 -6.20 -1.41
N VAL A 88 -14.03 -4.93 -1.73
CA VAL A 88 -13.99 -3.85 -0.74
C VAL A 88 -15.42 -3.57 -0.25
N PRO A 89 -15.63 -3.40 1.07
CA PRO A 89 -16.95 -3.06 1.61
C PRO A 89 -17.49 -1.75 1.05
N ASP A 90 -18.82 -1.61 1.07
CA ASP A 90 -19.52 -0.41 0.61
C ASP A 90 -19.04 0.85 1.38
N GLY A 91 -18.96 1.98 0.67
CA GLY A 91 -18.54 3.26 1.24
C GLY A 91 -17.03 3.52 1.24
N VAL A 92 -16.21 2.58 0.78
CA VAL A 92 -14.77 2.81 0.60
C VAL A 92 -14.49 3.36 -0.81
N PRO A 93 -13.85 4.53 -0.94
CA PRO A 93 -13.43 5.01 -2.25
C PRO A 93 -12.29 4.15 -2.77
N ILE A 94 -12.47 3.57 -3.95
CA ILE A 94 -11.47 2.77 -4.63
C ILE A 94 -10.82 3.63 -5.69
N ASP A 95 -9.54 3.94 -5.51
CA ASP A 95 -8.78 4.78 -6.43
C ASP A 95 -7.36 4.22 -6.61
N LEU A 96 -6.79 4.43 -7.80
CA LEU A 96 -5.45 3.97 -8.13
C LEU A 96 -4.37 4.62 -7.26
N SER A 97 -4.62 5.80 -6.69
CA SER A 97 -3.71 6.43 -5.73
C SER A 97 -3.52 5.61 -4.46
N LEU A 98 -4.47 4.76 -4.07
CA LEU A 98 -4.35 3.88 -2.91
C LEU A 98 -3.39 2.69 -3.17
N LEU A 99 -3.03 2.45 -4.44
CA LEU A 99 -2.05 1.43 -4.83
C LEU A 99 -0.61 1.95 -4.81
N ARG A 100 -0.38 3.22 -4.47
CA ARG A 100 0.96 3.81 -4.38
C ARG A 100 1.83 2.98 -3.42
N GLY A 101 2.95 2.47 -3.93
CA GLY A 101 3.87 1.63 -3.16
C GLY A 101 3.45 0.17 -3.03
N ILE A 102 2.30 -0.23 -3.58
CA ILE A 102 1.81 -1.61 -3.62
C ILE A 102 1.94 -2.16 -5.04
N ALA A 103 1.58 -1.36 -6.04
CA ALA A 103 1.60 -1.74 -7.44
C ALA A 103 1.97 -0.57 -8.36
N ILE A 104 2.37 -0.89 -9.59
CA ILE A 104 2.80 0.05 -10.62
C ILE A 104 1.93 -0.10 -11.86
N LEU A 105 1.51 1.04 -12.42
CA LEU A 105 0.87 1.11 -13.73
C LEU A 105 1.92 0.98 -14.83
N ARG A 106 1.75 0.02 -15.73
CA ARG A 106 2.64 -0.26 -16.86
C ARG A 106 1.98 0.14 -18.20
N GLY A 107 2.82 0.50 -19.17
CA GLY A 107 2.39 0.96 -20.49
C GLY A 107 1.71 2.32 -20.41
N ASP A 108 0.72 2.56 -21.27
CA ASP A 108 -0.12 3.75 -21.25
C ASP A 108 -1.24 3.62 -20.19
N ALA A 109 -0.88 3.15 -18.98
CA ALA A 109 -1.80 2.81 -17.89
C ALA A 109 -2.84 1.71 -18.25
N SER A 110 -2.43 0.73 -19.05
CA SER A 110 -3.30 -0.38 -19.48
C SER A 110 -3.31 -1.55 -18.49
N SER A 111 -2.21 -1.79 -17.79
CA SER A 111 -2.10 -2.84 -16.75
C SER A 111 -1.53 -2.31 -15.44
N VAL A 112 -1.93 -2.95 -14.35
CA VAL A 112 -1.41 -2.74 -13.01
C VAL A 112 -0.67 -4.00 -12.58
N VAL A 113 0.58 -3.82 -12.14
CA VAL A 113 1.50 -4.91 -11.80
C VAL A 113 1.91 -4.78 -10.35
N TYR A 114 1.79 -5.87 -9.60
CA TYR A 114 2.15 -5.94 -8.20
C TYR A 114 3.65 -5.75 -8.02
N PHE A 115 4.01 -4.78 -7.19
CA PHE A 115 5.39 -4.46 -6.86
C PHE A 115 5.39 -3.74 -5.50
N PRO A 116 5.24 -4.49 -4.39
CA PRO A 116 5.08 -3.88 -3.08
C PRO A 116 6.44 -3.41 -2.54
N GLN A 117 6.48 -2.19 -2.01
CA GLN A 117 7.69 -1.62 -1.41
C GLN A 117 8.22 -2.41 -0.21
N SER A 118 7.33 -3.15 0.47
CA SER A 118 7.67 -3.99 1.64
C SER A 118 8.56 -5.18 1.28
N ARG A 119 8.60 -5.58 0.00
CA ARG A 119 9.48 -6.65 -0.50
C ARG A 119 10.86 -6.16 -0.94
N LEU A 120 11.08 -4.85 -0.97
CA LEU A 120 12.36 -4.28 -1.39
C LEU A 120 13.38 -4.23 -0.26
N SER A 121 14.64 -4.38 -0.63
CA SER A 121 15.78 -4.29 0.29
C SER A 121 15.74 -3.00 1.11
N ILE A 122 16.19 -3.08 2.36
CA ILE A 122 16.37 -1.90 3.22
C ILE A 122 17.57 -1.08 2.75
N ASP A 123 18.64 -1.69 2.21
CA ASP A 123 19.79 -0.95 1.66
C ASP A 123 19.38 -0.13 0.41
N PRO A 124 19.74 1.17 0.30
CA PRO A 124 19.30 2.01 -0.81
C PRO A 124 19.84 1.54 -2.15
N LYS A 125 21.11 1.11 -2.19
CA LYS A 125 21.77 0.74 -3.45
C LYS A 125 21.10 -0.50 -4.04
N THR A 126 20.85 -1.51 -3.20
CA THR A 126 20.13 -2.72 -3.60
C THR A 126 18.68 -2.42 -3.95
N ARG A 127 17.99 -1.59 -3.16
CA ARG A 127 16.62 -1.16 -3.45
C ARG A 127 16.48 -0.51 -4.82
N PHE A 128 17.31 0.48 -5.15
CA PHE A 128 17.31 1.11 -6.48
C PHE A 128 17.63 0.10 -7.58
N HIS A 129 18.51 -0.87 -7.32
CA HIS A 129 18.81 -1.92 -8.28
C HIS A 129 17.58 -2.80 -8.57
N GLU A 130 16.87 -3.24 -7.53
CA GLU A 130 15.63 -4.02 -7.65
C GLU A 130 14.54 -3.25 -8.40
N MET A 131 14.37 -1.97 -8.10
CA MET A 131 13.41 -1.10 -8.79
C MET A 131 13.75 -0.94 -10.28
N PHE A 132 15.02 -0.71 -10.63
CA PHE A 132 15.42 -0.59 -12.03
C PHE A 132 15.48 -1.91 -12.78
N ALA A 133 15.61 -3.04 -12.07
CA ALA A 133 15.44 -4.36 -12.64
C ALA A 133 13.96 -4.64 -12.98
N PHE A 134 13.02 -4.13 -12.17
CA PHE A 134 11.59 -4.25 -12.44
C PHE A 134 11.13 -3.40 -13.63
N GLN A 135 11.58 -2.14 -13.70
CA GLN A 135 11.31 -1.25 -14.85
C GLN A 135 12.50 -0.31 -15.09
N PRO A 136 12.94 -0.09 -16.35
CA PRO A 136 14.15 0.69 -16.61
C PRO A 136 14.01 2.20 -16.39
N LYS A 137 12.79 2.74 -16.49
CA LYS A 137 12.50 4.17 -16.39
C LYS A 137 11.34 4.40 -15.44
N TRP A 138 11.48 5.39 -14.57
CA TRP A 138 10.48 5.72 -13.56
C TRP A 138 10.19 7.22 -13.55
N THR A 139 8.95 7.60 -13.28
CA THR A 139 8.62 8.99 -12.95
C THR A 139 8.89 9.26 -11.47
N LEU A 140 8.97 10.54 -11.08
CA LEU A 140 9.14 10.90 -9.67
C LEU A 140 7.98 10.38 -8.81
N ALA A 141 6.74 10.54 -9.28
CA ALA A 141 5.54 10.08 -8.59
C ALA A 141 5.50 8.56 -8.38
N GLN A 142 6.07 7.79 -9.32
CA GLN A 142 6.21 6.34 -9.18
C GLN A 142 7.32 5.97 -8.19
N LEU A 143 8.44 6.70 -8.17
CA LEU A 143 9.55 6.43 -7.25
C LEU A 143 9.22 6.79 -5.81
N GLU A 144 8.58 7.94 -5.60
CA GLU A 144 8.32 8.54 -4.29
C GLU A 144 7.84 7.54 -3.23
N PRO A 145 6.77 6.72 -3.45
CA PRO A 145 6.31 5.81 -2.41
C PRO A 145 7.37 4.79 -2.00
N TYR A 146 8.21 4.31 -2.91
CA TYR A 146 9.29 3.36 -2.61
C TYR A 146 10.47 3.98 -1.87
N LEU A 147 10.51 5.31 -1.82
CA LEU A 147 11.45 6.12 -1.05
C LEU A 147 10.83 6.60 0.29
N GLU A 148 9.50 6.52 0.47
CA GLU A 148 8.74 7.02 1.63
C GLU A 148 8.68 6.06 2.83
N TYR A 149 8.98 4.74 2.68
CA TYR A 149 9.10 3.76 3.80
C TYR A 149 10.32 4.03 4.72
N VAL A 150 10.60 5.29 4.91
CA VAL A 150 11.79 5.86 5.48
C VAL A 150 11.34 6.94 6.44
N SER A 151 10.29 6.68 7.23
CA SER A 151 9.69 7.64 8.17
C SER A 151 9.56 7.10 9.61
N CYS A 152 10.39 6.11 9.99
CA CYS A 152 10.61 5.61 11.36
C CYS A 152 12.01 4.93 11.45
N PRO A 153 12.65 4.78 12.64
CA PRO A 153 14.02 5.23 12.93
C PRO A 153 15.23 4.49 12.31
N SER A 154 15.05 3.62 11.32
CA SER A 154 16.15 3.00 10.55
C SER A 154 16.27 3.58 9.14
N GLN A 155 16.03 4.88 9.03
CA GLN A 155 15.89 5.61 7.77
C GLN A 155 17.13 5.54 6.87
N LEU A 156 16.93 5.32 5.56
CA LEU A 156 17.89 5.66 4.51
C LEU A 156 18.01 7.18 4.28
N VAL A 157 16.93 7.91 4.57
CA VAL A 157 16.80 9.37 4.60
C VAL A 157 16.97 9.79 6.05
N THR A 158 18.20 9.66 6.56
CA THR A 158 18.57 10.35 7.82
C THR A 158 18.74 11.85 7.51
N GLY A 159 18.80 12.74 8.49
CA GLY A 159 18.93 14.20 8.25
C GLY A 159 20.04 14.65 7.27
N LYS A 160 20.99 13.77 6.89
CA LYS A 160 22.00 14.00 5.84
C LYS A 160 21.63 13.51 4.43
N LEU A 161 20.70 12.56 4.31
CA LEU A 161 20.26 11.96 3.05
C LEU A 161 18.82 12.41 2.78
N THR A 162 18.62 13.26 1.78
CA THR A 162 17.28 13.66 1.34
C THR A 162 16.86 12.80 0.15
N GLN A 163 15.57 12.77 -0.18
CA GLN A 163 15.09 12.15 -1.43
C GLN A 163 15.88 12.67 -2.64
N ALA A 164 16.15 13.98 -2.69
CA ALA A 164 16.94 14.60 -3.75
C ALA A 164 18.39 14.06 -3.81
N SER A 165 19.05 13.88 -2.66
CA SER A 165 20.42 13.36 -2.64
C SER A 165 20.50 11.86 -2.98
N LEU A 166 19.49 11.06 -2.61
CA LEU A 166 19.35 9.67 -3.05
C LEU A 166 19.16 9.57 -4.56
N LEU A 167 18.25 10.36 -5.13
CA LEU A 167 18.01 10.39 -6.57
C LEU A 167 19.28 10.81 -7.31
N LEU A 168 19.97 11.87 -6.87
CA LEU A 168 21.22 12.32 -7.49
C LEU A 168 22.33 11.25 -7.45
N LYS A 169 22.37 10.45 -6.38
CA LYS A 169 23.43 9.45 -6.18
C LYS A 169 23.19 8.18 -7.01
N TYR A 170 21.96 7.65 -6.99
CA TYR A 170 21.64 6.32 -7.50
C TYR A 170 20.92 6.30 -8.86
N THR A 171 20.52 7.47 -9.39
CA THR A 171 19.75 7.56 -10.63
C THR A 171 20.37 8.54 -11.63
N ARG A 172 20.00 8.42 -12.90
CA ARG A 172 20.19 9.44 -13.94
C ARG A 172 18.82 10.02 -14.30
N ALA A 173 18.69 11.34 -14.26
CA ALA A 173 17.49 12.03 -14.71
C ALA A 173 17.61 12.39 -16.20
N SER A 174 16.56 12.12 -16.96
CA SER A 174 16.40 12.51 -18.37
C SER A 174 15.10 13.29 -18.52
N ARG A 175 15.06 14.21 -19.48
CA ARG A 175 13.84 14.98 -19.79
C ARG A 175 12.93 14.15 -20.69
N VAL A 176 11.63 14.22 -20.44
CA VAL A 176 10.62 13.75 -21.40
C VAL A 176 10.41 14.85 -22.43
N LEU A 177 10.40 14.48 -23.72
CA LEU A 177 10.06 15.43 -24.78
C LEU A 177 8.62 15.92 -24.58
N HIS A 178 8.43 17.24 -24.63
CA HIS A 178 7.11 17.88 -24.50
C HIS A 178 6.38 17.64 -23.15
N SER A 179 7.08 17.28 -22.08
CA SER A 179 6.53 17.24 -20.72
C SER A 179 7.49 17.90 -19.72
N PRO A 180 6.99 18.58 -18.67
CA PRO A 180 7.82 19.04 -17.56
C PRO A 180 8.42 17.88 -16.74
N ASP A 181 7.94 16.66 -16.93
CA ASP A 181 8.34 15.49 -16.16
C ASP A 181 9.75 15.01 -16.49
N ARG A 182 10.37 14.42 -15.46
CA ARG A 182 11.67 13.78 -15.54
C ARG A 182 11.50 12.27 -15.43
N LEU A 183 12.25 11.55 -16.26
CA LEU A 183 12.41 10.11 -16.16
C LEU A 183 13.74 9.78 -15.49
N TYR A 184 13.66 8.94 -14.47
CA TYR A 184 14.79 8.46 -13.70
C TYR A 184 15.12 7.03 -14.15
N SER A 185 16.39 6.80 -14.43
CA SER A 185 16.90 5.48 -14.81
C SER A 185 18.12 5.10 -13.98
N LYS A 186 18.54 3.84 -14.09
CA LYS A 186 19.80 3.37 -13.53
C LYS A 186 20.97 4.26 -14.00
N ARG A 187 21.91 4.52 -13.09
CA ARG A 187 23.14 5.25 -13.38
C ARG A 187 24.20 4.39 -14.08
#